data_AF-A0A1Q7UIW3-F1
#
_entry.id   AF-A0A1Q7UIW3-F1
#
_cell.length_a   1.000
_cell.length_b   1.000
_cell.length_c   1.000
_cell.angle_alpha   90.00
_cell.angle_beta   90.00
_cell.angle_gamma   90.00
#
_symmetry.space_group_name_H-M   'P 1'
#
loop_
_entity.id
_entity.type
_entity.pdbx_description
1 polymer ?
#
loop_
_entity_poly.entity_id
_entity_poly.type
_entity_poly.pdbx_seq_one_letter_code
_entity_poly.pdbx_strand_id
1 'polypeptide(L)' 'MHDEIVFRFVDEGVAASARLLREEREAPETCRALLGALPTTGLARHGIYSGSEIYFVLPRAARAAAGARDNDR' A
#
# COMPACT_ATOMS: atom_id res chain seq x y z
N MET A 1 14.18 -13.22 3.92
CA MET A 1 12.79 -13.43 3.44
C MET A 1 12.24 -12.05 3.14
N HIS A 2 11.77 -11.79 1.92
CA HIS A 2 11.16 -10.50 1.57
C HIS A 2 9.66 -10.66 1.56
N ASP A 3 8.95 -9.63 2.03
CA ASP A 3 7.50 -9.58 1.92
C ASP A 3 7.10 -9.18 0.51
N GLU A 4 5.97 -9.72 0.04
CA GLU A 4 5.36 -9.36 -1.23
C GLU A 4 3.90 -8.95 -1.00
N ILE A 5 3.41 -8.06 -1.86
CA ILE A 5 1.99 -7.72 -1.95
C ILE A 5 1.48 -8.09 -3.34
N VAL A 6 0.19 -8.41 -3.42
CA VAL A 6 -0.47 -8.75 -4.69
C VAL A 6 -1.60 -7.75 -4.94
N PHE A 7 -1.54 -7.10 -6.09
CA PHE A 7 -2.63 -6.30 -6.64
C PHE A 7 -3.52 -7.19 -7.50
N ARG A 8 -4.84 -7.13 -7.29
CA ARG A 8 -5.81 -7.90 -8.08
C ARG A 8 -6.86 -6.96 -8.68
N PHE A 9 -6.94 -6.96 -9.99
CA PHE A 9 -7.94 -6.28 -10.81
C PHE A 9 -9.01 -7.31 -11.16
N VAL A 10 -10.08 -7.35 -10.35
CA VAL A 10 -11.04 -8.46 -10.34
C VAL A 10 -11.81 -8.54 -11.65
N ASP A 11 -12.29 -7.40 -12.16
CA ASP A 11 -13.12 -7.34 -13.37
C ASP A 11 -12.29 -7.67 -14.62
N GLU A 12 -11.00 -7.35 -14.60
CA GLU A 12 -10.04 -7.62 -15.67
C GLU A 12 -9.44 -9.03 -15.59
N GLY A 13 -9.61 -9.74 -14.48
CA GLY A 13 -9.00 -11.06 -14.26
C GLY A 13 -7.47 -11.03 -14.16
N VAL A 14 -6.87 -9.87 -13.83
CA VAL A 14 -5.41 -9.66 -13.81
C VAL A 14 -4.90 -9.57 -12.37
N ALA A 15 -3.71 -10.10 -12.12
CA ALA A 15 -2.99 -9.92 -10.87
C ALA A 15 -1.50 -9.63 -11.12
N ALA A 16 -0.90 -8.82 -10.25
CA ALA A 16 0.52 -8.52 -10.25
C ALA A 16 1.06 -8.56 -8.82
N SER A 17 2.26 -9.13 -8.63
CA SER A 17 2.96 -9.11 -7.35
C SER A 17 4.06 -8.05 -7.34
N ALA A 18 4.34 -7.50 -6.15
CA ALA A 18 5.43 -6.56 -5.94
C ALA A 18 6.16 -6.89 -4.64
N ARG A 19 7.50 -6.90 -4.70
CA ARG A 19 8.37 -7.03 -3.54
C ARG A 19 8.34 -5.74 -2.72
N LEU A 20 8.20 -5.87 -1.40
CA LEU A 20 8.29 -4.73 -0.50
C LEU A 20 9.75 -4.34 -0.23
N LEU A 21 10.00 -3.03 -0.28
CA LEU A 21 11.29 -2.38 -0.05
C LEU A 21 11.53 -2.15 1.46
N ARG A 22 11.46 -3.24 2.23
CA ARG A 22 11.56 -3.23 3.69
C ARG A 22 12.98 -3.00 4.23
N GLU A 23 14.00 -3.04 3.39
CA GLU A 23 15.38 -2.83 3.82
C GLU A 23 15.53 -1.41 4.41
N GLU A 24 16.32 -1.29 5.48
CA GLU A 24 16.33 -0.12 6.39
C GLU A 24 16.58 1.24 5.71
N ARG A 25 17.12 1.24 4.48
CA ARG A 25 17.48 2.45 3.73
C ARG A 25 16.43 2.89 2.70
N GLU A 26 15.43 2.08 2.39
CA GLU A 26 14.49 2.37 1.30
C GLU A 26 13.15 2.90 1.80
N ALA A 27 12.33 2.06 2.46
CA ALA A 27 10.99 2.48 2.92
C ALA A 27 10.40 1.63 4.08
N PRO A 28 11.13 1.40 5.19
CA PRO A 28 10.68 0.48 6.24
C PRO A 28 9.37 0.91 6.93
N GLU A 29 9.18 2.20 7.23
CA GLU A 29 7.96 2.71 7.88
C GLU A 29 6.74 2.62 6.97
N THR A 30 6.92 2.94 5.68
CA THR A 30 5.86 2.85 4.67
C THR A 30 5.42 1.41 4.48
N CYS A 31 6.36 0.46 4.40
CA CYS A 31 6.04 -0.97 4.30
C CYS A 31 5.27 -1.45 5.53
N ARG A 32 5.68 -1.05 6.74
CA ARG A 32 4.96 -1.38 7.98
C ARG A 32 3.54 -0.83 7.97
N ALA A 33 3.38 0.44 7.56
CA ALA A 33 2.08 1.10 7.45
C ALA A 33 1.16 0.39 6.46
N LEU A 34 1.68 0.08 5.27
CA LEU A 34 0.95 -0.59 4.21
C LEU A 34 0.50 -1.98 4.65
N LEU A 35 1.39 -2.77 5.25
CA LEU A 35 1.05 -4.12 5.71
C LEU A 35 0.05 -4.12 6.85
N GLY A 36 0.10 -3.13 7.74
CA GLY A 36 -0.91 -2.96 8.79
C GLY A 36 -2.31 -2.61 8.25
N ALA A 37 -2.41 -2.21 6.98
CA ALA A 37 -3.66 -1.84 6.31
C ALA A 37 -4.24 -2.96 5.43
N LEU A 38 -3.45 -3.99 5.13
CA LEU A 38 -3.84 -5.07 4.24
C LEU A 38 -4.53 -6.21 5.02
N PRO A 39 -5.43 -6.98 4.37
CA PRO A 39 -5.93 -6.78 3.01
C PRO A 39 -6.91 -5.59 2.94
N THR A 40 -6.96 -4.93 1.79
CA THR A 40 -7.91 -3.84 1.54
C THR A 40 -8.39 -3.87 0.10
N THR A 41 -9.61 -3.41 -0.13
CA THR A 41 -10.24 -3.41 -1.46
C THR A 41 -10.91 -2.07 -1.75
N GLY A 42 -11.07 -1.78 -3.03
CA GLY A 42 -11.84 -0.63 -3.51
C GLY A 42 -11.55 -0.32 -4.97
N LEU A 43 -11.95 0.88 -5.41
CA LEU A 43 -11.91 1.26 -6.82
C LEU A 43 -10.52 1.75 -7.25
N ALA A 44 -9.87 1.01 -8.14
CA ALA A 44 -8.69 1.49 -8.84
C ALA A 44 -9.05 2.61 -9.82
N ARG A 45 -8.17 3.60 -9.96
CA ARG A 45 -8.35 4.78 -10.81
C ARG A 45 -7.14 4.96 -11.69
N HIS A 46 -7.37 5.41 -12.92
CA HIS A 46 -6.29 5.82 -13.82
C HIS A 46 -5.90 7.27 -13.52
N GLY A 47 -4.60 7.54 -13.39
CA GLY A 47 -4.06 8.89 -13.29
C GLY A 47 -4.29 9.69 -14.57
N ILE A 48 -4.59 10.98 -14.45
CA ILE A 48 -4.85 11.86 -15.63
C ILE A 48 -3.68 12.80 -15.95
N TYR A 49 -2.68 12.89 -15.06
CA TYR A 49 -1.56 13.84 -15.17
C TYR A 49 -0.17 13.20 -14.94
N SER A 50 -0.12 11.95 -14.49
CA SER A 50 1.11 11.21 -14.13
C SER A 50 1.61 10.25 -15.21
N GLY A 51 0.98 10.27 -16.40
CA GLY A 51 1.28 9.33 -17.48
C GLY A 51 0.59 7.98 -17.25
N SER A 52 1.32 6.89 -17.46
CA SER A 52 0.82 5.53 -17.29
C SER A 52 0.77 5.12 -15.82
N GLU A 53 -0.29 5.49 -15.12
CA GLU A 53 -0.45 5.22 -13.68
C GLU A 53 -1.85 4.70 -13.33
N ILE A 54 -1.89 3.66 -12.49
CA ILE A 54 -3.09 3.21 -11.80
C ILE A 54 -2.86 3.35 -10.29
N TYR A 55 -3.82 3.92 -9.58
CA TYR A 55 -3.74 4.08 -8.13
C TYR A 55 -5.04 3.68 -7.44
N PHE A 56 -4.91 3.34 -6.16
CA PHE A 56 -6.03 3.10 -5.26
C PHE A 56 -5.79 3.89 -3.97
N VAL A 57 -6.83 4.57 -3.48
CA VAL A 57 -6.74 5.37 -2.26
C VAL A 57 -7.05 4.50 -1.05
N LEU A 58 -6.02 4.22 -0.24
CA LEU A 58 -6.18 3.47 1.01
C LEU A 58 -7.15 4.19 1.98
N PRO A 59 -8.08 3.47 2.63
CA PRO A 59 -8.97 4.06 3.64
C PRO A 59 -8.19 4.62 4.83
N ARG A 60 -8.62 5.76 5.39
CA ARG A 60 -7.90 6.48 6.46
C ARG A 60 -7.57 5.64 7.71
N ALA A 61 -8.39 4.63 8.03
CA ALA A 61 -8.17 3.71 9.15
C ALA A 61 -6.87 2.89 9.02
N ALA A 62 -6.39 2.66 7.79
CA ALA A 62 -5.09 2.07 7.47
C ALA A 62 -3.91 2.82 8.11
N ARG A 63 -4.05 4.14 8.28
CA ARG A 63 -2.97 5.03 8.74
C ARG A 63 -2.74 4.94 10.26
N ALA A 64 -3.74 4.51 11.04
CA ALA A 64 -3.64 4.42 12.50
C ALA A 64 -2.69 3.30 12.96
N ALA A 65 -2.60 2.20 12.20
CA ALA A 65 -1.67 1.11 12.47
C ALA A 65 -0.18 1.51 12.30
N ALA A 66 0.08 2.63 11.62
CA ALA A 66 1.43 3.10 11.29
C ALA A 66 2.03 4.11 12.29
N GLY A 67 1.20 4.71 13.15
CA GLY A 67 1.52 5.95 13.85
C GLY A 67 1.10 6.04 15.32
N ALA A 68 0.83 4.92 16.00
CA ALA A 68 0.69 4.92 17.45
C ALA A 68 2.07 4.92 18.14
N ARG A 69 2.78 6.06 18.07
CA ARG A 69 3.84 6.39 19.04
C ARG A 69 3.68 7.86 19.44
N ASP A 70 3.40 8.02 20.74
CA ASP A 70 3.65 9.19 21.58
C ASP A 70 3.42 10.56 20.97
N ASN A 71 2.26 11.15 21.27
CA ASN A 71 2.16 12.59 21.43
C ASN A 71 1.26 12.92 22.64
N ASP A 72 1.64 12.37 23.80
CA ASP A 72 1.23 12.85 25.13
C ASP A 72 2.50 13.24 25.89
N ARG A 73 3.06 14.41 25.54
CA ARG A 73 3.95 15.21 26.41
C ARG A 73 3.72 16.68 26.16
#